data_AF-A0A1H6RBT8-F1
#
_entry.id   AF-A0A1H6RBT8-F1
#
_cell.length_a   1.000
_cell.length_b   1.000
_cell.length_c   1.000
_cell.angle_alpha   90.00
_cell.angle_beta   90.00
_cell.angle_gamma   90.00
#
_symmetry.space_group_name_H-M   'P 1'
#
loop_
_entity.id
_entity.type
_entity.pdbx_description
1 polymer ?
#
loop_
_entity_poly.entity_id
_entity_poly.type
_entity_poly.pdbx_seq_one_letter_code
_entity_poly.pdbx_strand_id
1 'polypeptide(L)'
;MTDHNAASTNRRNYLGAVGGLAAMSTVGLAGCMGGSSDATGLLSTAVTDQPGDIADFESCVVTIDGIWVKPASEDDTNSEDDTNSEDDTNETDDGVQEQDEEDVDEGDSREYYEFEEPQEADLVNLQDGNTQLVDEDRELTVGDYEFLQLDIADVTGILADSGEEATVDTPGSAPLQFKHRFEIRENQRTTFTGDFTPVKRGQTGRYLLQPVATNTGVSYEAVDSEETDGNETDGNETDGNETEQ
;
A
#
# COMPACT_ATOMS: atom_id res chain seq x y z
N MET A 1 -36.46 -2.55 -41.83
CA MET A 1 -35.68 -3.10 -40.69
C MET A 1 -34.91 -1.95 -40.08
N THR A 2 -35.32 -1.61 -38.86
CA THR A 2 -34.55 -0.96 -37.78
C THR A 2 -34.10 0.49 -37.95
N ASP A 3 -34.89 1.37 -37.33
CA ASP A 3 -34.56 2.69 -36.80
C ASP A 3 -33.42 2.68 -35.75
N HIS A 4 -32.89 3.88 -35.48
CA HIS A 4 -32.02 4.34 -34.38
C HIS A 4 -30.50 4.36 -34.62
N ASN A 5 -29.95 5.55 -34.88
CA ASN A 5 -29.12 6.16 -33.83
C ASN A 5 -29.25 7.69 -33.84
N ALA A 6 -29.51 8.21 -32.66
CA ALA A 6 -29.89 9.58 -32.35
C ALA A 6 -28.68 10.33 -31.76
N ALA A 7 -28.81 11.67 -31.82
CA ALA A 7 -28.24 12.67 -30.92
C ALA A 7 -26.69 12.72 -30.76
N SER A 8 -26.01 13.72 -31.32
CA SER A 8 -25.81 15.04 -30.69
C SER A 8 -25.33 14.94 -29.24
N THR A 9 -24.05 15.27 -28.99
CA THR A 9 -23.66 16.22 -27.94
C THR A 9 -22.24 16.76 -28.19
N ASN A 10 -22.23 18.06 -28.44
CA ASN A 10 -21.12 19.01 -28.43
C ASN A 10 -20.31 18.95 -27.12
N ARG A 11 -18.98 18.81 -27.19
CA ARG A 11 -18.07 19.07 -26.07
C ARG A 11 -16.87 19.91 -26.51
N ARG A 12 -17.16 21.20 -26.68
CA ARG A 12 -16.39 22.34 -26.14
C ARG A 12 -14.95 22.50 -26.64
N ASN A 13 -14.84 23.34 -27.67
CA ASN A 13 -13.77 24.31 -27.79
C ASN A 13 -13.68 25.16 -26.52
N TYR A 14 -12.55 25.11 -25.82
CA TYR A 14 -12.08 26.23 -25.00
C TYR A 14 -10.71 26.65 -25.50
N LEU A 15 -10.74 27.64 -26.39
CA LEU A 15 -9.64 28.59 -26.53
C LEU A 15 -9.57 29.39 -25.22
N GLY A 16 -8.57 29.11 -24.40
CA GLY A 16 -8.10 30.00 -23.36
C GLY A 16 -6.84 30.70 -23.86
N ALA A 17 -7.01 31.86 -24.48
CA ALA A 17 -5.91 32.73 -24.85
C ALA A 17 -5.23 33.27 -23.59
N VAL A 18 -4.02 32.79 -23.29
CA VAL A 18 -3.09 33.51 -22.41
C VAL A 18 -2.05 34.15 -23.30
N GLY A 19 -2.31 35.42 -23.61
CA GLY A 19 -1.37 36.29 -24.30
C GLY A 19 -0.10 36.45 -23.49
N GLY A 20 1.02 36.54 -24.20
CA GLY A 20 2.32 36.76 -23.60
C GLY A 20 2.36 38.03 -22.76
N LEU A 21 2.98 37.89 -21.59
CA LEU A 21 3.65 38.97 -20.89
C LEU A 21 5.06 38.47 -20.57
N ALA A 22 6.00 38.83 -21.44
CA ALA A 22 7.39 38.93 -21.05
C ALA A 22 7.48 40.13 -20.09
N ALA A 23 7.66 39.87 -18.81
CA ALA A 23 8.11 40.84 -17.83
C ALA A 23 9.19 40.18 -16.96
N MET A 24 10.45 40.41 -17.32
CA MET A 24 11.55 40.25 -16.38
C MET A 24 11.40 41.30 -15.28
N SER A 25 11.15 40.88 -14.05
CA SER A 25 11.39 41.71 -12.86
C SER A 25 11.39 40.87 -11.59
N THR A 26 12.60 40.60 -11.09
CA THR A 26 13.01 40.70 -9.68
C THR A 26 12.07 40.19 -8.58
N VAL A 27 12.54 39.13 -7.90
CA VAL A 27 12.37 38.74 -6.49
C VAL A 27 11.30 39.48 -5.67
N GLY A 28 10.33 38.71 -5.21
CA GLY A 28 9.42 39.06 -4.13
C GLY A 28 8.75 37.82 -3.55
N LEU A 29 9.54 36.90 -2.97
CA LEU A 29 8.98 35.84 -2.10
C LEU A 29 8.55 36.49 -0.78
N ALA A 30 7.38 37.11 -0.80
CA ALA A 30 6.66 37.50 0.41
C ALA A 30 6.04 36.23 1.02
N GLY A 31 6.42 35.94 2.26
CA GLY A 31 5.94 34.79 2.99
C GLY A 31 4.54 34.93 3.59
N CYS A 32 4.11 33.78 4.12
CA CYS A 32 3.08 33.53 5.14
C CYS A 32 1.65 33.16 4.69
N MET A 33 1.38 31.85 4.82
CA MET A 33 0.28 31.23 5.58
C MET A 33 -0.75 30.41 4.76
N GLY A 34 -0.61 29.08 4.79
CA GLY A 34 -1.69 28.12 4.53
C GLY A 34 -1.50 27.25 3.30
N GLY A 35 -0.67 26.21 3.42
CA GLY A 35 -0.52 25.17 2.40
C GLY A 35 0.92 24.67 2.33
N SER A 36 1.39 23.96 3.36
CA SER A 36 2.29 22.84 3.05
C SER A 36 1.45 21.91 2.20
N SER A 37 1.67 21.89 0.90
CA SER A 37 1.43 20.65 0.18
C SER A 37 2.49 19.72 0.75
N ASP A 38 2.12 18.95 1.76
CA ASP A 38 3.01 17.91 2.26
C ASP A 38 3.35 17.04 1.05
N ALA A 39 4.63 16.83 0.81
CA ALA A 39 5.07 16.04 -0.32
C ALA A 39 4.47 14.65 -0.20
N THR A 40 4.05 14.05 -1.32
CA THR A 40 3.44 12.72 -1.33
C THR A 40 4.34 11.69 -2.03
N GLY A 41 4.22 10.45 -1.58
CA GLY A 41 4.75 9.26 -2.25
C GLY A 41 3.65 8.24 -2.45
N LEU A 42 3.99 7.12 -3.11
CA LEU A 42 3.03 6.05 -3.41
C LEU A 42 3.23 4.87 -2.47
N LEU A 43 2.15 4.36 -1.89
CA LEU A 43 2.07 3.08 -1.19
C LEU A 43 1.29 2.08 -2.04
N SER A 44 1.85 0.90 -2.20
CA SER A 44 1.16 -0.28 -2.73
C SER A 44 1.14 -1.35 -1.63
N THR A 45 0.00 -2.00 -1.44
CA THR A 45 -0.16 -3.03 -0.41
C THR A 45 -0.36 -4.37 -1.07
N ALA A 46 0.47 -5.34 -0.71
CA ALA A 46 0.38 -6.73 -1.14
C ALA A 46 0.23 -7.66 0.07
N VAL A 47 -0.36 -8.81 -0.17
CA VAL A 47 -0.55 -9.86 0.82
C VAL A 47 0.05 -11.18 0.36
N THR A 48 0.51 -11.99 1.30
CA THR A 48 1.04 -13.33 1.10
C THR A 48 0.66 -14.22 2.29
N ASP A 49 0.85 -15.53 2.15
CA ASP A 49 0.61 -16.49 3.22
C ASP A 49 1.83 -17.40 3.38
N GLN A 50 2.29 -17.52 4.62
CA GLN A 50 3.27 -18.51 5.02
C GLN A 50 2.61 -19.86 5.35
N PRO A 51 3.37 -20.96 5.20
CA PRO A 51 2.91 -22.26 5.65
C PRO A 51 2.52 -22.21 7.13
N GLY A 52 1.31 -22.62 7.42
CA GLY A 52 0.74 -22.73 8.76
C GLY A 52 -0.35 -23.78 8.76
N ASP A 53 -1.47 -23.50 9.44
CA ASP A 53 -2.66 -24.35 9.34
C ASP A 53 -3.48 -24.09 8.07
N ILE A 54 -2.99 -23.22 7.16
CA ILE A 54 -3.60 -23.01 5.82
C ILE A 54 -3.77 -24.31 5.02
N ALA A 55 -2.93 -25.31 5.28
CA ALA A 55 -3.00 -26.63 4.66
C ALA A 55 -4.29 -27.41 5.01
N ASP A 56 -5.03 -27.00 6.04
CA ASP A 56 -6.35 -27.56 6.37
C ASP A 56 -7.44 -27.08 5.38
N PHE A 57 -7.18 -26.05 4.57
CA PHE A 57 -8.17 -25.40 3.71
C PHE A 57 -8.06 -25.79 2.23
N GLU A 58 -9.20 -25.97 1.58
CA GLU A 58 -9.33 -26.00 0.12
C GLU A 58 -9.33 -24.58 -0.46
N SER A 59 -9.92 -23.63 0.26
CA SER A 59 -9.88 -22.19 -0.04
C SER A 59 -9.97 -21.40 1.26
N CYS A 60 -9.25 -20.29 1.36
CA CYS A 60 -9.36 -19.36 2.49
C CYS A 60 -9.36 -17.94 1.93
N VAL A 61 -10.56 -17.46 1.60
CA VAL A 61 -10.76 -16.15 0.97
C VAL A 61 -10.93 -15.10 2.04
N VAL A 62 -10.07 -14.08 1.99
CA VAL A 62 -10.08 -12.94 2.90
C VAL A 62 -10.55 -11.72 2.13
N THR A 63 -11.55 -11.04 2.67
CA THR A 63 -12.11 -9.79 2.11
C THR A 63 -11.59 -8.60 2.89
N ILE A 64 -10.99 -7.64 2.19
CA ILE A 64 -10.28 -6.49 2.77
C ILE A 64 -10.96 -5.20 2.28
N ASP A 65 -11.41 -4.37 3.22
CA ASP A 65 -12.13 -3.11 2.91
C ASP A 65 -11.18 -1.89 2.84
N GLY A 66 -10.02 -1.98 3.48
CA GLY A 66 -9.07 -0.87 3.53
C GLY A 66 -7.85 -1.15 4.36
N ILE A 67 -7.06 -0.10 4.57
CA ILE A 67 -5.88 -0.11 5.43
C ILE A 67 -5.91 0.99 6.46
N TRP A 68 -5.26 0.74 7.59
CA TRP A 68 -4.85 1.76 8.54
C TRP A 68 -3.34 1.91 8.50
N VAL A 69 -2.84 3.13 8.56
CA VAL A 69 -1.41 3.43 8.71
C VAL A 69 -1.20 4.44 9.83
N LYS A 70 -0.09 4.32 10.55
CA LYS A 70 0.27 5.26 11.62
C LYS A 70 1.58 5.97 11.27
N PRO A 71 1.55 7.30 11.02
CA PRO A 71 2.79 8.07 10.94
C PRO A 71 3.59 7.96 12.23
N ALA A 72 4.90 7.87 12.13
CA ALA A 72 5.79 7.88 13.30
C ALA A 72 5.78 9.26 13.97
N SER A 73 5.67 9.30 15.29
CA SER A 73 5.81 10.56 16.04
C SER A 73 7.28 10.95 16.14
N GLU A 74 7.60 12.24 16.10
CA GLU A 74 8.98 12.73 16.32
C GLU A 74 9.54 12.33 17.71
N ASP A 75 8.66 12.04 18.67
CA ASP A 75 9.01 11.55 20.01
C ASP A 75 9.25 10.02 20.05
N ASP A 76 8.91 9.27 19.00
CA ASP A 76 9.04 7.80 18.89
C ASP A 76 10.37 7.36 18.26
N THR A 77 11.41 8.19 18.43
CA THR A 77 12.81 7.89 18.06
C THR A 77 13.46 6.80 18.93
N ASN A 78 12.67 6.11 19.77
CA ASN A 78 13.15 5.06 20.65
C ASN A 78 12.17 3.88 20.83
N SER A 79 11.56 3.39 19.75
CA SER A 79 11.41 1.93 19.66
C SER A 79 12.68 1.43 19.00
N GLU A 80 13.63 1.05 19.86
CA GLU A 80 14.57 0.01 19.52
C GLU A 80 13.79 -1.13 18.88
N ASP A 81 14.36 -1.72 17.84
CA ASP A 81 14.08 -3.07 17.36
C ASP A 81 13.47 -3.96 18.47
N ASP A 82 12.13 -3.99 18.58
CA ASP A 82 11.40 -4.86 19.50
C ASP A 82 11.31 -6.24 18.83
N THR A 83 12.46 -6.82 18.53
CA THR A 83 12.65 -8.27 18.36
C THR A 83 12.83 -8.96 19.71
N ASN A 84 12.21 -8.46 20.77
CA ASN A 84 12.21 -9.14 22.06
C ASN A 84 10.87 -9.00 22.78
N SER A 85 9.88 -9.73 22.25
CA SER A 85 8.77 -10.19 23.08
C SER A 85 9.35 -11.20 24.09
N GLU A 86 9.87 -10.72 25.22
CA GLU A 86 10.04 -11.56 26.40
C GLU A 86 8.67 -11.72 27.08
N ASP A 87 7.71 -12.31 26.38
CA ASP A 87 6.59 -12.99 27.01
C ASP A 87 6.61 -14.48 26.63
N ASP A 88 6.48 -15.29 27.66
CA ASP A 88 6.83 -16.70 27.72
C ASP A 88 5.68 -17.54 27.12
N THR A 89 5.47 -17.43 25.81
CA THR A 89 4.48 -18.23 25.06
C THR A 89 5.09 -18.79 23.79
N ASN A 90 5.78 -19.93 23.92
CA ASN A 90 6.03 -20.93 22.89
C ASN A 90 5.99 -20.43 21.43
N GLU A 91 6.95 -19.56 21.06
CA GLU A 91 7.17 -19.23 19.65
C GLU A 91 7.44 -20.53 18.90
N THR A 92 6.51 -20.89 18.02
CA THR A 92 6.79 -21.88 16.98
C THR A 92 7.78 -21.22 16.03
N ASP A 93 8.81 -21.94 15.57
CA ASP A 93 9.96 -21.50 14.75
C ASP A 93 9.57 -20.84 13.39
N ASP A 94 8.28 -20.60 13.18
CA ASP A 94 7.64 -20.18 11.93
C ASP A 94 7.37 -18.67 11.88
N GLY A 95 7.68 -17.91 12.95
CA GLY A 95 7.61 -16.44 12.95
C GLY A 95 6.21 -15.84 13.04
N VAL A 96 5.20 -16.66 13.39
CA VAL A 96 3.83 -16.23 13.68
C VAL A 96 3.83 -15.33 14.92
N GLN A 97 3.24 -14.15 14.80
CA GLN A 97 3.11 -13.15 15.85
C GLN A 97 1.70 -13.27 16.44
N GLU A 98 1.53 -14.08 17.49
CA GLU A 98 0.22 -14.21 18.14
C GLU A 98 -0.25 -12.86 18.69
N GLN A 99 -1.38 -12.38 18.17
CA GLN A 99 -2.07 -11.16 18.58
C GLN A 99 -3.48 -11.51 19.05
N ASP A 100 -3.89 -10.91 20.17
CA ASP A 100 -5.28 -10.79 20.60
C ASP A 100 -5.72 -9.30 20.48
N GLU A 101 -6.98 -8.99 20.79
CA GLU A 101 -7.55 -7.61 20.69
C GLU A 101 -6.71 -6.55 21.42
N GLU A 102 -6.05 -6.93 22.52
CA GLU A 102 -5.26 -6.01 23.35
C GLU A 102 -3.90 -5.66 22.72
N ASP A 103 -3.42 -6.44 21.74
CA ASP A 103 -2.11 -6.25 21.10
C ASP A 103 -2.16 -5.30 19.88
N VAL A 104 -3.35 -5.05 19.36
CA VAL A 104 -3.61 -4.19 18.21
C VAL A 104 -3.67 -2.73 18.67
N ASP A 105 -2.86 -1.86 18.04
CA ASP A 105 -2.90 -0.42 18.33
C ASP A 105 -4.18 0.15 17.70
N GLU A 106 -5.16 0.47 18.56
CA GLU A 106 -6.40 1.11 18.15
C GLU A 106 -6.42 2.64 18.29
N GLY A 107 -5.26 3.26 18.48
CA GLY A 107 -5.14 4.70 18.75
C GLY A 107 -5.69 5.61 17.65
N ASP A 108 -6.09 6.82 18.05
CA ASP A 108 -6.65 7.86 17.18
C ASP A 108 -5.62 8.50 16.21
N SER A 109 -4.33 8.19 16.37
CA SER A 109 -3.25 8.72 15.53
C SER A 109 -3.09 7.98 14.20
N ARG A 110 -3.81 6.87 14.02
CA ARG A 110 -3.84 6.13 12.75
C ARG A 110 -4.77 6.83 11.77
N GLU A 111 -4.45 6.72 10.49
CA GLU A 111 -5.30 7.21 9.40
C GLU A 111 -5.88 6.04 8.61
N TYR A 112 -7.18 6.10 8.35
CA TYR A 112 -7.90 5.08 7.59
C TYR A 112 -7.99 5.44 6.11
N TYR A 113 -7.80 4.41 5.29
CA TYR A 113 -7.76 4.48 3.86
C TYR A 113 -8.60 3.35 3.28
N GLU A 114 -9.86 3.67 2.98
CA GLU A 114 -10.80 2.77 2.33
C GLU A 114 -10.33 2.45 0.90
N PHE A 115 -10.59 1.22 0.46
CA PHE A 115 -10.41 0.81 -0.93
C PHE A 115 -11.59 1.28 -1.79
N GLU A 116 -11.36 1.44 -3.09
CA GLU A 116 -12.45 1.80 -4.01
C GLU A 116 -13.55 0.72 -4.03
N GLU A 117 -13.12 -0.54 -3.96
CA GLU A 117 -13.95 -1.72 -3.80
C GLU A 117 -13.21 -2.72 -2.88
N PRO A 118 -13.93 -3.51 -2.06
CA PRO A 118 -13.32 -4.55 -1.26
C PRO A 118 -12.51 -5.52 -2.12
N GLN A 119 -11.33 -5.91 -1.65
CA GLN A 119 -10.45 -6.84 -2.36
C GLN A 119 -10.50 -8.22 -1.71
N GLU A 120 -10.58 -9.26 -2.54
CA GLU A 120 -10.59 -10.65 -2.11
C GLU A 120 -9.24 -11.32 -2.42
N ALA A 121 -8.64 -11.97 -1.43
CA ALA A 121 -7.40 -12.73 -1.57
C ALA A 121 -7.59 -14.16 -1.02
N ASP A 122 -7.38 -15.16 -1.87
CA ASP A 122 -7.42 -16.57 -1.43
C ASP A 122 -6.03 -17.02 -0.99
N LEU A 123 -5.82 -17.10 0.33
CA LEU A 123 -4.53 -17.39 0.95
C LEU A 123 -3.93 -18.73 0.48
N VAL A 124 -4.78 -19.71 0.14
CA VAL A 124 -4.32 -21.01 -0.38
C VAL A 124 -3.51 -20.82 -1.67
N ASN A 125 -3.83 -19.82 -2.49
CA ASN A 125 -3.11 -19.49 -3.73
C ASN A 125 -1.89 -18.58 -3.50
N LEU A 126 -1.69 -18.06 -2.29
CA LEU A 126 -0.63 -17.11 -1.94
C LEU A 126 0.52 -17.74 -1.15
N GLN A 127 0.51 -19.07 -1.03
CA GLN A 127 1.61 -19.85 -0.47
C GLN A 127 2.88 -19.79 -1.33
N ASP A 128 4.01 -20.20 -0.75
CA ASP A 128 5.30 -20.36 -1.43
C ASP A 128 5.86 -19.08 -2.07
N GLY A 129 5.61 -17.93 -1.45
CA GLY A 129 6.11 -16.63 -1.90
C GLY A 129 5.31 -16.01 -3.05
N ASN A 130 4.12 -16.55 -3.35
CA ASN A 130 3.17 -15.87 -4.21
C ASN A 130 2.54 -14.70 -3.45
N THR A 131 2.38 -13.56 -4.12
CA THR A 131 1.82 -12.35 -3.52
C THR A 131 0.67 -11.83 -4.38
N GLN A 132 -0.34 -11.25 -3.74
CA GLN A 132 -1.42 -10.54 -4.43
C GLN A 132 -1.43 -9.07 -4.01
N LEU A 133 -1.51 -8.18 -5.00
CA LEU A 133 -1.72 -6.75 -4.76
C LEU A 133 -3.19 -6.50 -4.38
N VAL A 134 -3.42 -5.80 -3.26
CA VAL A 134 -4.75 -5.46 -2.74
C VAL A 134 -4.99 -3.95 -2.69
N ASP A 135 -3.94 -3.15 -2.89
CA ASP A 135 -4.06 -1.70 -3.04
C ASP A 135 -2.91 -1.21 -3.92
N GLU A 136 -3.22 -0.43 -4.96
CA GLU A 136 -2.24 0.07 -5.92
C GLU A 136 -2.11 1.60 -5.80
N ASP A 137 -0.86 2.08 -5.70
CA ASP A 137 -0.52 3.51 -5.83
C ASP A 137 -1.31 4.49 -4.97
N ARG A 138 -1.55 4.17 -3.71
CA ARG A 138 -2.14 5.09 -2.75
C ARG A 138 -1.19 6.24 -2.45
N GLU A 139 -1.65 7.47 -2.65
CA GLU A 139 -0.90 8.67 -2.28
C GLU A 139 -0.92 8.87 -0.76
N LEU A 140 0.26 8.85 -0.15
CA LEU A 140 0.47 9.13 1.27
C LEU A 140 1.48 10.26 1.46
N THR A 141 1.39 10.96 2.58
CA THR A 141 2.39 11.96 2.97
C THR A 141 3.76 11.31 3.15
N VAL A 142 4.80 11.97 2.66
CA VAL A 142 6.19 11.55 2.85
C VAL A 142 6.56 11.58 4.31
N GLY A 143 7.17 10.50 4.79
CA GLY A 143 7.55 10.33 6.18
C GLY A 143 7.72 8.87 6.59
N ASP A 144 8.13 8.67 7.83
CA ASP A 144 8.22 7.37 8.47
C ASP A 144 6.85 6.95 9.04
N TYR A 145 6.56 5.66 8.97
CA TYR A 145 5.34 5.03 9.45
C TYR A 145 5.68 3.86 10.36
N GLU A 146 4.92 3.70 11.44
CA GLU A 146 5.21 2.70 12.48
C GLU A 146 4.76 1.30 12.10
N PHE A 147 3.58 1.21 11.49
CA PHE A 147 2.93 -0.04 11.13
C PHE A 147 1.86 0.18 10.06
N LEU A 148 1.40 -0.94 9.48
CA LEU A 148 0.22 -1.02 8.63
C LEU A 148 -0.74 -2.05 9.22
N GLN A 149 -2.04 -1.82 9.10
CA GLN A 149 -3.09 -2.78 9.46
C GLN A 149 -4.04 -3.00 8.30
N LEU A 150 -4.48 -4.24 8.10
CA LEU A 150 -5.52 -4.59 7.13
C LEU A 150 -6.88 -4.61 7.83
N ASP A 151 -7.85 -3.87 7.28
CA ASP A 151 -9.24 -3.92 7.73
C ASP A 151 -9.96 -5.09 7.06
N ILE A 152 -10.10 -6.18 7.80
CA ILE A 152 -10.67 -7.44 7.29
C ILE A 152 -12.18 -7.41 7.52
N ALA A 153 -12.93 -7.42 6.43
CA ALA A 153 -14.39 -7.39 6.47
C ALA A 153 -15.00 -8.77 6.71
N ASP A 154 -14.42 -9.80 6.09
CA ASP A 154 -14.91 -11.18 6.16
C ASP A 154 -13.78 -12.17 5.84
N VAL A 155 -13.92 -13.39 6.35
CA VAL A 155 -13.07 -14.53 5.98
C VAL A 155 -13.94 -15.75 5.72
N THR A 156 -13.88 -16.26 4.50
CA THR A 156 -14.57 -17.48 4.08
C THR A 156 -13.57 -18.61 3.89
N GLY A 157 -13.49 -19.51 4.86
CA GLY A 157 -12.62 -20.69 4.83
C GLY A 157 -13.39 -21.98 4.56
N ILE A 158 -12.98 -22.77 3.56
CA ILE A 158 -13.52 -24.10 3.26
C ILE A 158 -12.46 -25.15 3.58
N LEU A 159 -12.79 -26.13 4.42
CA LEU A 159 -11.85 -27.18 4.83
C LEU A 159 -11.66 -28.24 3.73
N ALA A 160 -10.42 -28.63 3.47
CA ALA A 160 -10.08 -29.60 2.43
C ALA A 160 -10.53 -31.04 2.72
N ASP A 161 -10.67 -31.41 4.00
CA ASP A 161 -11.02 -32.77 4.41
C ASP A 161 -12.52 -33.08 4.29
N SER A 162 -13.35 -32.05 4.46
CA SER A 162 -14.80 -32.16 4.62
C SER A 162 -15.59 -31.32 3.59
N GLY A 163 -14.97 -30.27 3.05
CA GLY A 163 -15.64 -29.28 2.19
C GLY A 163 -16.62 -28.37 2.94
N GLU A 164 -16.56 -28.36 4.28
CA GLU A 164 -17.42 -27.52 5.13
C GLU A 164 -16.76 -26.16 5.39
N GLU A 165 -17.59 -25.14 5.61
CA GLU A 165 -17.14 -23.82 6.04
C GLU A 165 -16.58 -23.89 7.47
N ALA A 166 -15.35 -23.41 7.66
CA ALA A 166 -14.74 -23.19 8.96
C ALA A 166 -14.86 -21.73 9.39
N THR A 167 -15.05 -21.53 10.69
CA THR A 167 -14.99 -20.18 11.27
C THR A 167 -13.53 -19.75 11.37
N VAL A 168 -13.18 -18.68 10.68
CA VAL A 168 -11.86 -18.03 10.73
C VAL A 168 -12.09 -16.59 11.19
N ASP A 169 -11.55 -16.25 12.36
CA ASP A 169 -11.68 -14.91 12.95
C ASP A 169 -10.37 -14.12 12.78
N THR A 170 -10.41 -12.80 12.91
CA THR A 170 -9.22 -11.97 13.19
C THR A 170 -8.99 -11.88 14.71
N PRO A 171 -7.86 -11.31 15.19
CA PRO A 171 -7.63 -11.03 16.62
C PRO A 171 -8.83 -10.30 17.27
N GLY A 172 -9.78 -11.10 17.76
CA GLY A 172 -11.10 -10.68 18.20
C GLY A 172 -11.99 -10.03 17.14
N SER A 173 -12.05 -8.69 17.13
CA SER A 173 -12.71 -7.90 16.07
C SER A 173 -11.79 -6.79 15.53
N ALA A 174 -10.50 -6.88 15.86
CA ALA A 174 -9.52 -5.87 15.50
C ALA A 174 -8.98 -6.10 14.08
N PRO A 175 -8.50 -5.03 13.42
CA PRO A 175 -7.71 -5.14 12.19
C PRO A 175 -6.47 -6.02 12.38
N LEU A 176 -5.97 -6.59 11.28
CA LEU A 176 -4.76 -7.41 11.31
C LEU A 176 -3.52 -6.51 11.24
N GLN A 177 -2.69 -6.49 12.30
CA GLN A 177 -1.60 -5.53 12.44
C GLN A 177 -0.21 -6.10 12.13
N PHE A 178 0.52 -5.39 11.28
CA PHE A 178 1.91 -5.66 10.95
C PHE A 178 2.81 -4.59 11.55
N LYS A 179 3.46 -4.90 12.69
CA LYS A 179 4.41 -4.01 13.40
C LYS A 179 5.74 -3.89 12.64
N HIS A 180 5.69 -3.43 11.40
CA HIS A 180 6.83 -3.27 10.51
C HIS A 180 6.92 -1.82 10.04
N ARG A 181 8.01 -1.15 10.41
CA ARG A 181 8.23 0.26 10.05
C ARG A 181 8.55 0.40 8.57
N PHE A 182 8.06 1.47 7.95
CA PHE A 182 8.33 1.79 6.55
C PHE A 182 8.37 3.30 6.33
N GLU A 183 8.86 3.72 5.16
CA GLU A 183 9.03 5.14 4.81
C GLU A 183 8.36 5.38 3.47
N ILE A 184 7.52 6.41 3.38
CA ILE A 184 6.99 6.89 2.11
C ILE A 184 7.91 8.00 1.59
N ARG A 185 8.38 7.87 0.35
CA ARG A 185 9.33 8.81 -0.29
C ARG A 185 8.75 9.43 -1.55
N GLU A 186 9.14 10.67 -1.82
CA GLU A 186 8.80 11.34 -3.09
C GLU A 186 9.35 10.56 -4.28
N ASN A 187 8.58 10.50 -5.36
CA ASN A 187 8.98 9.84 -6.61
C ASN A 187 9.39 8.38 -6.44
N GLN A 188 8.89 7.71 -5.40
CA GLN A 188 9.03 6.27 -5.21
C GLN A 188 7.68 5.61 -4.92
N ARG A 189 7.57 4.37 -5.37
CA ARG A 189 6.57 3.42 -4.91
C ARG A 189 7.18 2.60 -3.79
N THR A 190 6.50 2.61 -2.66
CA THR A 190 6.75 1.74 -1.53
C THR A 190 5.75 0.59 -1.61
N THR A 191 6.22 -0.64 -1.70
CA THR A 191 5.36 -1.83 -1.68
C THR A 191 5.50 -2.50 -0.33
N PHE A 192 4.44 -2.47 0.48
CA PHE A 192 4.36 -3.18 1.75
C PHE A 192 3.73 -4.56 1.50
N THR A 193 4.43 -5.63 1.83
CA THR A 193 3.91 -7.00 1.76
C THR A 193 3.63 -7.49 3.17
N GLY A 194 2.36 -7.69 3.51
CA GLY A 194 1.93 -8.30 4.77
C GLY A 194 1.76 -9.80 4.61
N ASP A 195 2.35 -10.57 5.53
CA ASP A 195 2.23 -12.03 5.54
C ASP A 195 1.41 -12.49 6.74
N PHE A 196 0.41 -13.34 6.52
CA PHE A 196 -0.45 -13.84 7.59
C PHE A 196 -1.06 -15.19 7.25
N THR A 197 -1.32 -15.99 8.28
CA THR A 197 -1.81 -17.36 8.12
C THR A 197 -2.90 -17.67 9.16
N PRO A 198 -3.90 -18.52 8.84
CA PRO A 198 -4.82 -19.04 9.83
C PRO A 198 -4.10 -19.99 10.79
N VAL A 199 -4.37 -19.83 12.09
CA VAL A 199 -3.87 -20.68 13.18
C VAL A 199 -5.04 -21.34 13.91
N LYS A 200 -4.99 -22.66 14.04
CA LYS A 200 -6.08 -23.46 14.62
C LYS A 200 -6.19 -23.27 16.13
N ARG A 201 -7.36 -22.84 16.59
CA ARG A 201 -7.65 -22.63 18.02
C ARG A 201 -8.18 -23.92 18.67
N GLY A 202 -7.23 -24.71 19.19
CA GLY A 202 -7.51 -25.91 19.97
C GLY A 202 -8.32 -26.96 19.19
N GLN A 203 -9.31 -27.58 19.84
CA GLN A 203 -10.13 -28.65 19.24
C GLN A 203 -11.49 -28.16 18.73
N THR A 204 -11.69 -26.85 18.60
CA THR A 204 -13.02 -26.27 18.31
C THR A 204 -13.34 -26.20 16.82
N GLY A 205 -12.37 -26.47 15.93
CA GLY A 205 -12.52 -26.27 14.50
C GLY A 205 -12.58 -24.79 14.09
N ARG A 206 -12.17 -23.88 14.98
CA ARG A 206 -12.04 -22.45 14.72
C ARG A 206 -10.59 -22.10 14.43
N TYR A 207 -10.39 -21.11 13.59
CA TYR A 207 -9.08 -20.58 13.22
C TYR A 207 -9.02 -19.09 13.53
N LEU A 208 -7.82 -18.59 13.71
CA LEU A 208 -7.54 -17.19 13.98
C LEU A 208 -6.46 -16.74 12.99
N LEU A 209 -6.72 -15.73 12.18
CA LEU A 209 -5.69 -15.13 11.33
C LEU A 209 -4.64 -14.46 12.22
N GLN A 210 -3.38 -14.77 11.97
CA GLN A 210 -2.25 -14.19 12.69
C GLN A 210 -1.21 -13.67 11.71
N PRO A 211 -0.64 -12.48 11.95
CA PRO A 211 0.45 -11.97 11.13
C PRO A 211 1.71 -12.79 11.34
N VAL A 212 2.55 -12.84 10.32
CA VAL A 212 3.81 -13.59 10.28
C VAL A 212 4.94 -12.64 9.93
N ALA A 213 5.92 -12.52 10.81
CA ALA A 213 6.98 -11.53 10.66
C ALA A 213 7.97 -11.90 9.54
N THR A 214 8.22 -13.20 9.31
CA THR A 214 9.35 -13.67 8.49
C THR A 214 9.30 -13.22 7.02
N ASN A 215 8.11 -13.12 6.39
CA ASN A 215 7.97 -12.56 5.04
C ASN A 215 7.19 -11.24 4.98
N THR A 216 6.87 -10.66 6.14
CA THR A 216 6.39 -9.28 6.16
C THR A 216 7.56 -8.35 5.85
N GLY A 217 7.42 -7.49 4.85
CA GLY A 217 8.53 -6.65 4.41
C GLY A 217 8.16 -5.57 3.39
N VAL A 218 9.14 -4.75 3.05
CA VAL A 218 8.95 -3.56 2.21
C VAL A 218 9.99 -3.52 1.09
N SER A 219 9.55 -3.17 -0.11
CA SER A 219 10.42 -2.85 -1.24
C SER A 219 10.17 -1.44 -1.76
N TYR A 220 11.19 -0.85 -2.38
CA TYR A 220 11.15 0.50 -2.92
C TYR A 220 11.51 0.51 -4.39
N GLU A 221 10.69 1.15 -5.20
CA GLU A 221 10.89 1.27 -6.64
C GLU A 221 10.80 2.75 -7.03
N ALA A 222 11.74 3.24 -7.83
CA ALA A 222 11.64 4.58 -8.38
C ALA A 222 10.49 4.62 -9.40
N VAL A 223 9.62 5.63 -9.30
CA VAL A 223 8.69 5.92 -10.39
C VAL A 223 9.36 6.92 -11.33
N ASP A 224 9.49 6.53 -12.59
CA ASP A 224 10.03 7.42 -13.61
C ASP A 224 9.03 8.58 -13.76
N SER A 225 9.38 9.74 -13.22
CA SER A 225 8.67 10.97 -13.55
C SER A 225 8.92 11.20 -15.03
N GLU A 226 7.89 11.15 -15.89
CA GLU A 226 8.08 11.30 -17.33
C GLU A 226 8.96 12.52 -17.61
N GLU A 227 10.23 12.26 -17.91
CA GLU A 227 11.20 13.26 -18.31
C GLU A 227 10.59 13.93 -19.53
N THR A 228 10.11 15.16 -19.36
CA THR A 228 9.73 15.99 -20.48
C THR A 228 11.01 16.20 -21.27
N ASP A 229 11.23 15.36 -22.29
CA ASP A 229 12.37 15.38 -23.19
C ASP A 229 12.57 16.81 -23.68
N GLY A 230 13.48 17.51 -23.00
CA GLY A 230 13.89 18.85 -23.35
C GLY A 230 14.63 18.74 -24.66
N ASN A 231 13.92 18.92 -25.77
CA ASN A 231 14.53 19.11 -27.07
C ASN A 231 15.31 20.44 -27.07
N GLU A 232 16.48 20.44 -26.45
CA GLU A 232 17.53 21.42 -26.69
C GLU A 232 18.16 21.08 -28.05
N THR A 233 17.52 21.54 -29.13
CA THR A 233 18.23 21.67 -30.39
C THR A 233 18.99 22.98 -30.34
N ASP A 234 20.25 22.94 -29.91
CA ASP A 234 21.17 24.06 -30.08
C ASP A 234 22.48 23.63 -30.77
N GLY A 235 22.74 24.30 -31.90
CA GLY A 235 24.08 24.58 -32.41
C GLY A 235 24.88 23.46 -33.10
N ASN A 236 24.93 23.51 -34.44
CA ASN A 236 26.22 23.33 -35.12
C ASN A 236 26.45 24.49 -36.09
N GLU A 237 27.12 25.53 -35.60
CA GLU A 237 27.88 26.44 -36.45
C GLU A 237 28.99 25.65 -37.14
N THR A 238 29.16 25.80 -38.45
CA THR A 238 30.41 25.46 -39.12
C THR A 238 30.79 26.60 -40.04
N ASP A 239 31.82 27.30 -39.60
CA ASP A 239 32.52 28.38 -40.29
C ASP A 239 33.48 27.82 -41.36
N GLY A 240 33.69 28.59 -42.43
CA GLY A 240 34.81 28.46 -43.37
C GLY A 240 34.54 27.82 -44.76
N ASN A 241 34.51 28.62 -45.83
CA ASN A 241 35.73 28.96 -46.62
C ASN A 241 35.42 29.49 -48.06
N GLU A 242 35.93 30.69 -48.36
CA GLU A 242 36.60 31.15 -49.61
C GLU A 242 35.93 31.12 -51.02
N THR A 243 35.67 32.31 -51.60
CA THR A 243 36.33 32.96 -52.79
C THR A 243 35.67 32.56 -54.15
N GLU A 244 35.26 33.42 -55.08
CA GLU A 244 36.03 34.29 -55.98
C GLU A 244 35.10 35.12 -56.91
N GLN A 245 35.53 36.37 -57.15
CA GLN A 245 35.40 37.21 -58.37
C GLN A 245 34.03 37.71 -58.86
#